data_AF-A0A1L9R1U4-F1
#
_entry.id   AF-A0A1L9R1U4-F1
#
_cell.length_a   1.000
_cell.length_b   1.000
_cell.length_c   1.000
_cell.angle_alpha   90.00
_cell.angle_beta   90.00
_cell.angle_gamma   90.00
#
_symmetry.space_group_name_H-M   'P 1'
#
loop_
_entity.id
_entity.type
_entity.pdbx_description
1 polymer ?
#
loop_
_entity_poly.entity_id
_entity_poly.type
_entity_poly.pdbx_seq_one_letter_code
_entity_poly.pdbx_strand_id
1 'polypeptide(L)'
;MEKKEIANLLEIELRTLYNWEKSRPKLYNFIMENINSTQENASKIDELKKYFEKLSDIEQEYFLSSLKVKVLEKEIKQTETYK
;
A
#
# COMPACT_ATOMS: atom_id res chain seq x y z
N MET A 1 -3.17 12.54 1.81
CA MET A 1 -2.59 13.32 2.93
C MET A 1 -2.50 14.80 2.58
N GLU A 2 -2.59 15.69 3.57
CA GLU A 2 -2.27 17.10 3.39
C GLU A 2 -0.74 17.33 3.30
N LYS A 3 -0.32 18.42 2.66
CA LYS A 3 1.11 18.79 2.51
C LYS A 3 1.86 18.84 3.84
N LYS A 4 1.19 19.22 4.93
CA LYS A 4 1.75 19.26 6.29
C LYS A 4 2.10 17.87 6.81
N GLU A 5 1.23 16.90 6.59
CA GLU A 5 1.45 15.51 7.00
C GLU A 5 2.58 14.87 6.19
N ILE A 6 2.68 15.20 4.90
CA ILE A 6 3.76 14.74 4.03
C ILE A 6 5.10 15.35 4.45
N ALA A 7 5.12 16.65 4.78
CA ALA A 7 6.33 17.30 5.29
C ALA A 7 6.82 16.64 6.60
N ASN A 8 5.90 16.31 7.51
CA ASN A 8 6.22 15.57 8.73
C ASN A 8 6.75 14.15 8.43
N LEU A 9 6.09 13.41 7.53
CA LEU A 9 6.51 12.06 7.13
C LEU A 9 7.92 12.03 6.54
N LEU A 10 8.27 13.06 5.78
CA LEU A 10 9.57 13.21 5.14
C LEU A 10 10.61 13.89 6.07
N GLU A 11 10.22 14.26 7.29
CA GLU A 11 11.04 14.98 8.26
C GLU A 11 11.65 16.27 7.68
N ILE A 12 10.88 17.00 6.87
CA ILE A 12 11.29 18.27 6.25
C ILE A 12 10.37 19.41 6.69
N GLU A 13 10.87 20.63 6.57
CA GLU A 13 10.02 21.81 6.70
C GLU A 13 8.94 21.85 5.61
N LEU A 14 7.72 22.25 5.98
CA LEU A 14 6.62 22.44 5.03
C LEU A 14 6.99 23.39 3.88
N ARG A 15 7.80 24.42 4.16
CA ARG A 15 8.29 25.36 3.14
C ARG A 15 9.14 24.65 2.08
N THR A 16 9.95 23.66 2.46
CA THR A 16 10.78 22.87 1.54
C THR A 16 9.90 22.15 0.52
N LEU A 17 8.77 21.58 0.98
CA LEU A 17 7.82 20.91 0.10
C LEU A 17 7.17 21.88 -0.92
N TYR A 18 6.76 23.08 -0.48
CA TYR A 18 6.27 24.13 -1.38
C TYR A 18 7.34 24.63 -2.36
N ASN A 19 8.60 24.69 -1.93
CA ASN A 19 9.70 25.07 -2.80
C ASN A 19 9.93 24.02 -3.88
N TRP A 20 9.83 22.73 -3.54
CA TRP A 20 9.99 21.64 -4.52
C TRP A 20 8.86 21.62 -5.55
N GLU A 21 7.63 21.91 -5.16
CA GLU A 21 6.50 22.04 -6.10
C GLU A 21 6.79 23.04 -7.23
N LYS A 22 7.48 24.16 -6.90
CA LYS A 22 7.83 25.21 -7.87
C LYS A 22 9.15 24.97 -8.59
N SER A 23 10.20 24.59 -7.84
CA SER A 23 11.59 24.54 -8.34
C SER A 23 12.00 23.16 -8.86
N ARG A 24 11.32 22.10 -8.42
CA ARG A 24 11.63 20.70 -8.74
C ARG A 24 10.33 19.89 -8.98
N PRO A 25 9.47 20.31 -9.92
CA PRO A 25 8.13 19.72 -10.08
C PRO A 25 8.16 18.21 -10.37
N LYS A 26 9.17 17.70 -11.10
CA LYS A 26 9.33 16.26 -11.34
C LYS A 26 9.55 15.47 -10.04
N LEU A 27 10.42 15.95 -9.16
CA LEU A 27 10.68 15.33 -7.86
C LEU A 27 9.44 15.39 -6.97
N TYR A 28 8.79 16.55 -6.94
CA TYR A 28 7.57 16.76 -6.18
C TYR A 28 6.47 15.76 -6.61
N ASN A 29 6.18 15.66 -7.91
CA ASN A 29 5.16 14.75 -8.43
C ASN A 29 5.50 13.29 -8.11
N PHE A 30 6.77 12.88 -8.32
CA PHE A 30 7.22 11.52 -7.99
C PHE A 30 6.97 11.18 -6.51
N ILE A 31 7.32 12.07 -5.59
CA ILE A 31 7.10 11.86 -4.14
C ILE A 31 5.60 11.76 -3.84
N MET A 32 4.78 12.66 -4.39
CA MET A 32 3.33 12.68 -4.15
C MET A 32 2.66 11.39 -4.65
N GLU A 33 3.01 10.94 -5.86
CA GLU A 33 2.48 9.71 -6.46
C GLU A 33 2.81 8.47 -5.60
N ASN A 34 4.04 8.37 -5.11
CA ASN A 34 4.48 7.22 -4.30
C ASN A 34 3.89 7.21 -2.88
N ILE A 35 3.73 8.39 -2.27
CA ILE A 35 3.08 8.50 -0.95
C ILE A 35 1.60 8.15 -1.06
N ASN A 36 0.92 8.63 -2.11
CA ASN A 36 -0.49 8.32 -2.33
C ASN A 36 -0.73 6.86 -2.72
N SER A 37 0.16 6.24 -3.51
CA SER A 37 0.04 4.80 -3.86
C SER A 37 0.28 3.89 -2.65
N THR A 38 1.14 4.31 -1.71
CA THR A 38 1.30 3.63 -0.42
C THR A 38 0.02 3.71 0.42
N GLN A 39 -0.72 4.84 0.36
CA GLN A 39 -2.04 4.94 1.00
C GLN A 39 -3.10 4.05 0.35
N GLU A 40 -3.16 3.93 -0.97
CA GLU A 40 -4.14 3.02 -1.61
C GLU A 40 -3.92 1.56 -1.22
N ASN A 41 -2.66 1.13 -1.11
CA ASN A 41 -2.34 -0.22 -0.67
C ASN A 41 -2.57 -0.41 0.84
N ALA A 42 -2.22 0.58 1.67
CA ALA A 42 -2.57 0.58 3.09
C ALA A 42 -4.09 0.53 3.29
N SER A 43 -4.85 1.29 2.50
CA SER A 43 -6.32 1.31 2.53
C SER A 43 -6.95 -0.05 2.24
N LYS A 44 -6.40 -0.82 1.30
CA LYS A 44 -6.91 -2.17 0.99
C LYS A 44 -6.62 -3.17 2.11
N ILE A 45 -5.46 -3.07 2.76
CA ILE A 45 -5.10 -3.91 3.90
C ILE A 45 -5.96 -3.54 5.12
N ASP A 46 -6.17 -2.25 5.36
CA ASP A 46 -7.03 -1.76 6.44
C ASP A 46 -8.49 -2.17 6.23
N GLU A 47 -8.98 -2.09 4.99
CA GLU A 47 -10.30 -2.57 4.61
C GLU A 47 -10.42 -4.08 4.81
N LEU A 48 -9.44 -4.85 4.33
CA LEU A 48 -9.38 -6.30 4.56
C LEU A 48 -9.45 -6.62 6.06
N LYS A 49 -8.62 -5.96 6.87
CA LYS A 49 -8.57 -6.15 8.33
C LYS A 49 -9.94 -5.85 8.97
N LYS A 50 -10.54 -4.72 8.62
CA LYS A 50 -11.86 -4.29 9.11
C LYS A 50 -12.97 -5.33 8.85
N TYR A 51 -12.93 -6.01 7.71
CA TYR A 51 -13.92 -7.05 7.39
C TYR A 51 -13.55 -8.40 7.99
N PHE A 52 -12.27 -8.75 8.00
CA PHE A 52 -11.77 -9.99 8.57
C PHE A 52 -12.07 -10.11 10.07
N GLU A 53 -11.92 -9.01 10.82
CA GLU A 53 -12.25 -8.95 12.27
C GLU A 53 -13.74 -9.16 12.60
N LYS A 54 -14.64 -9.06 11.61
CA LYS A 54 -16.08 -9.30 11.81
C LYS A 54 -16.47 -10.77 11.64
N LEU A 55 -15.55 -11.59 11.13
CA LEU A 55 -15.78 -13.01 10.89
C LEU A 55 -15.59 -13.80 12.18
N SER A 56 -16.32 -14.91 12.32
CA SER A 56 -16.05 -15.91 13.36
C SER A 56 -14.70 -16.59 13.14
N ASP A 57 -14.16 -17.24 14.19
CA ASP A 57 -12.86 -17.92 14.12
C ASP A 57 -12.79 -18.96 12.99
N ILE A 58 -13.88 -19.69 12.75
CA ILE A 58 -13.97 -20.68 11.66
C ILE A 58 -13.94 -20.01 10.28
N GLU A 59 -14.66 -18.90 10.13
CA GLU A 59 -14.68 -18.14 8.87
C GLU A 59 -13.32 -17.47 8.59
N GLN A 60 -12.63 -17.00 9.64
CA GLN A 60 -11.27 -16.49 9.55
C GLN A 60 -10.29 -17.57 9.08
N GLU A 61 -10.33 -18.77 9.67
CA GLU A 61 -9.46 -19.88 9.28
C GLU A 61 -9.75 -20.36 7.85
N TYR A 62 -11.03 -20.43 7.47
CA TYR A 62 -11.44 -20.72 6.09
C TYR A 62 -10.85 -19.72 5.10
N PHE A 63 -10.99 -18.42 5.39
CA PHE A 63 -10.48 -17.35 4.53
C PHE A 63 -8.96 -17.41 4.40
N LEU A 64 -8.24 -17.56 5.52
CA LEU A 64 -6.78 -17.74 5.56
C LEU A 64 -6.34 -18.93 4.72
N SER A 65 -7.02 -20.07 4.85
CA SER A 65 -6.73 -21.27 4.06
C SER A 65 -6.93 -21.02 2.56
N SER A 66 -8.01 -20.33 2.17
CA SER A 66 -8.27 -19.98 0.77
C SER A 66 -7.20 -19.07 0.17
N LEU A 67 -6.67 -18.12 0.94
CA LEU A 67 -5.58 -17.25 0.53
C LEU A 67 -4.28 -18.04 0.32
N LYS A 68 -3.95 -18.96 1.24
CA LYS A 68 -2.78 -19.84 1.11
C LYS A 68 -2.85 -20.66 -0.18
N VAL A 69 -4.01 -21.23 -0.50
CA VAL A 69 -4.22 -21.97 -1.76
C VAL A 69 -3.92 -21.08 -2.98
N LYS A 70 -4.47 -19.87 -3.03
CA LYS A 70 -4.22 -18.94 -4.16
C LYS A 70 -2.75 -18.56 -4.33
N VAL A 71 -2.02 -18.41 -3.22
CA VAL A 71 -0.57 -18.12 -3.25
C VAL A 71 0.18 -19.30 -3.87
N LEU A 72 -0.11 -20.52 -3.40
CA LEU A 72 0.51 -21.75 -3.92
C LEU A 72 0.22 -21.94 -5.42
N GLU A 73 -1.02 -21.71 -5.86
CA GLU A 73 -1.37 -21.78 -7.29
C GLU A 73 -0.53 -20.82 -8.15
N LYS A 74 -0.25 -19.63 -7.62
CA LYS A 74 0.57 -18.62 -8.32
C LYS A 74 2.04 -19.04 -8.39
N GLU A 75 2.56 -19.70 -7.35
CA GLU A 75 3.94 -20.21 -7.32
C GLU A 75 4.13 -21.40 -8.28
N ILE A 76 3.15 -22.31 -8.34
CA ILE A 76 3.16 -23.44 -9.29
C ILE A 76 3.20 -22.91 -10.72
N LYS A 77 2.28 -21.99 -11.08
CA LYS A 77 2.23 -21.39 -12.43
C LYS A 77 3.53 -20.69 -12.81
N GLN A 78 4.14 -19.95 -11.89
CA GLN A 78 5.44 -19.32 -12.14
C GLN A 78 6.51 -20.38 -12.43
N THR A 79 6.57 -21.45 -11.65
CA THR A 79 7.52 -22.56 -11.85
C THR A 79 7.35 -23.26 -13.18
N GLU A 80 6.11 -23.39 -13.67
CA GLU A 80 5.80 -23.97 -14.99
C GLU A 80 6.19 -23.04 -16.15
N THR A 81 6.20 -21.73 -15.94
CA THR A 81 6.53 -20.74 -16.98
C THR A 81 8.03 -20.67 -17.28
N TYR A 82 8.88 -21.17 -16.36
CA TYR A 82 10.35 -21.20 -16.51
C TYR A 82 10.90 -22.61 -16.84
N LYS A 83 10.04 -23.55 -17.21
CA LYS A 83 10.41 -24.87 -17.75
C LYS A 83 10.19 -24.93 -19.25
#